data_AF-A0A8C1S0J5-F1
#
_entry.id   AF-A0A8C1S0J5-F1
#
_cell.length_a   1.000
_cell.length_b   1.000
_cell.length_c   1.000
_cell.angle_alpha   90.00
_cell.angle_beta   90.00
_cell.angle_gamma   90.00
#
_symmetry.space_group_name_H-M   'P 1'
#
loop_
_entity.id
_entity.type
_entity.pdbx_description
1 polymer ?
#
loop_
_entity_poly.entity_id
_entity_poly.type
_entity_poly.pdbx_seq_one_letter_code
_entity_poly.pdbx_strand_id
1 'polypeptide(L)'
;SGCFTTITFFCLAFNALNSGSPSVFCFLYYICIKDINEDRKDITDINKGLNLREGDIMVPNQRSAILGNQYQWNIPVPFELSVNLSMNYKGVILRALEQFRLKSCIDFKARTAEDISYISVESLEGCWSYVGHRFLGAQTLSIGNGCGEKAFIEHEFLHALGFFHEQSRYDRDDYVTINFENIITGHLIYFESLTTTQDTPYDYFSVMHLDKNAFSNGNGPTIITKHPEFQDVIGQRLDMSEYDVIELNKLYKCNSSISFLDHCSFDDESLCQMSVCSAADYGWQRVKSVSGISVTDHTNLGKEKNVSFFMHFSTKGRNEGDAARMESKTMTPKRDCKVQCLQFYYYHSGNESDQLNIWIREYQNEADNRGTLRLMDQITEPPGNYWKLHHVPLNANKTFQVVFEARKGAGNSSGGFSLDDINISETECPHTWQIRDFEKVLKNSVSGTWMNSPLYYSSEGYRFLALLMVNQNYLSVYVGLVSGAYDDQLQWPCPWRQITFQILDQNPHIQKRMSSEKSYTTDPTLVSSYGRNDWDNPRNNGTRVVIGNETVYVGIFWGYQYAIMKEDLTKREFIKGGDIILLFTMQDISGLRQKYSLPCPKVTLKNLKTSFDAAVKQGPCATR
;
A
#
# COMPACT_ATOMS: atom_id res chain seq x y z
N SER A 1 3.67 -23.94 -19.03
CA SER A 1 3.48 -22.49 -19.01
C SER A 1 4.52 -21.84 -19.91
N GLY A 2 4.14 -21.54 -21.15
CA GLY A 2 5.02 -20.99 -22.17
C GLY A 2 5.41 -19.54 -21.86
N CYS A 3 6.61 -19.14 -22.30
CA CYS A 3 7.07 -17.76 -22.26
C CYS A 3 6.23 -16.95 -23.25
N PHE A 4 5.32 -16.11 -22.76
CA PHE A 4 4.47 -15.29 -23.61
C PHE A 4 5.03 -13.86 -23.66
N THR A 5 5.19 -13.36 -24.88
CA THR A 5 5.28 -11.95 -25.26
C THR A 5 6.67 -11.41 -25.65
N THR A 6 6.68 -10.76 -26.81
CA THR A 6 7.74 -9.92 -27.37
C THR A 6 7.67 -8.54 -26.72
N ILE A 7 8.74 -8.04 -26.11
CA ILE A 7 8.77 -6.65 -25.62
C ILE A 7 9.70 -5.83 -26.52
N THR A 8 9.13 -4.97 -27.35
CA THR A 8 9.92 -4.03 -28.15
C THR A 8 10.53 -2.98 -27.21
N PHE A 9 11.86 -3.03 -27.00
CA PHE A 9 12.58 -2.00 -26.26
C PHE A 9 13.34 -1.09 -27.21
N PHE A 10 13.00 0.21 -27.15
CA PHE A 10 13.68 1.34 -27.78
C PHE A 10 13.76 1.35 -29.32
N CYS A 11 13.10 2.35 -29.89
CA CYS A 11 13.37 2.84 -31.23
C CYS A 11 14.35 4.01 -31.09
N LEU A 12 15.61 3.84 -31.53
CA LEU A 12 16.58 4.93 -31.60
C LEU A 12 16.34 5.70 -32.91
N ALA A 13 15.97 6.98 -32.81
CA ALA A 13 15.99 7.88 -33.95
C ALA A 13 17.43 8.39 -34.14
N PHE A 14 18.14 7.87 -35.14
CA PHE A 14 19.38 8.48 -35.61
C PHE A 14 19.07 9.47 -36.73
N ASN A 15 19.49 10.73 -36.55
CA ASN A 15 19.66 11.63 -37.68
C ASN A 15 20.90 11.17 -38.44
N ALA A 16 20.70 10.41 -39.53
CA ALA A 16 21.77 10.10 -40.45
C ALA A 16 22.22 11.40 -41.16
N LEU A 17 23.44 11.86 -40.86
CA LEU A 17 24.14 12.81 -41.71
C LEU A 17 24.24 12.17 -43.11
N ASN A 18 23.51 12.73 -44.09
CA ASN A 18 23.49 12.42 -45.54
C ASN A 18 22.37 11.56 -46.16
N SER A 19 21.24 11.34 -45.49
CA SER A 19 20.01 10.97 -46.21
C SER A 19 18.78 11.47 -45.46
N GLY A 20 18.02 12.39 -46.05
CA GLY A 20 16.90 13.12 -45.44
C GLY A 20 15.66 12.29 -45.09
N SER A 21 15.80 11.21 -44.34
CA SER A 21 14.72 10.44 -43.75
C SER A 21 15.18 9.83 -42.42
N PRO A 22 14.45 10.04 -41.29
CA PRO A 22 14.79 9.41 -40.02
C PRO A 22 14.72 7.89 -40.18
N SER A 23 15.85 7.20 -40.03
CA SER A 23 15.88 5.74 -39.98
C SER A 23 15.71 5.33 -38.52
N VAL A 24 14.54 4.79 -38.19
CA VAL A 24 14.27 4.26 -36.85
C VAL A 24 14.75 2.81 -36.80
N PHE A 25 15.81 2.55 -36.04
CA PHE A 25 16.22 1.18 -35.70
C PHE A 25 15.57 0.80 -34.37
N CYS A 26 14.61 -0.12 -34.40
CA CYS A 26 14.06 -0.74 -33.19
C CYS A 26 14.69 -2.13 -33.03
N PHE A 27 15.31 -2.39 -31.88
CA PHE A 27 15.79 -3.73 -31.54
C PHE A 27 14.68 -4.49 -30.80
N LEU A 28 14.28 -5.64 -31.34
CA LEU A 28 13.33 -6.54 -30.68
C LEU A 28 14.09 -7.36 -29.63
N TYR A 29 13.78 -7.15 -28.35
CA TYR A 29 14.25 -8.02 -27.27
C TYR A 29 13.09 -8.92 -26.82
N TYR A 30 13.36 -10.21 -26.65
CA TYR A 30 12.38 -11.12 -26.04
C TYR A 30 12.61 -11.12 -24.54
N ILE A 31 11.67 -10.53 -23.80
CA ILE A 31 11.67 -10.58 -22.33
C ILE A 31 10.57 -11.54 -21.92
N CYS A 32 10.92 -12.48 -21.05
CA CYS A 32 9.98 -13.50 -20.62
C CYS A 32 9.09 -12.97 -19.51
N ILE A 33 7.78 -13.12 -19.68
CA ILE A 33 6.77 -12.80 -18.67
C ILE A 33 6.04 -14.08 -18.29
N LYS A 34 5.79 -14.25 -16.99
CA LYS A 34 4.91 -15.26 -16.41
C LYS A 34 3.79 -14.55 -15.66
N ASP A 35 2.57 -14.82 -16.10
CA ASP A 35 1.38 -14.38 -15.41
C ASP A 35 1.03 -15.34 -14.28
N ILE A 36 0.71 -14.77 -13.13
CA ILE A 36 0.10 -15.49 -12.03
C ILE A 36 -1.39 -15.51 -12.34
N ASN A 37 -1.77 -16.46 -13.20
CA ASN A 37 -3.16 -16.71 -13.59
C ASN A 37 -3.95 -17.26 -12.40
N GLU A 38 -4.46 -16.36 -11.58
CA GLU A 38 -5.64 -16.62 -10.76
C GLU A 38 -6.84 -16.15 -11.59
N ASP A 39 -7.72 -17.09 -11.99
CA ASP A 39 -9.05 -16.73 -12.47
C ASP A 39 -9.62 -15.71 -11.47
N ARG A 40 -10.13 -14.56 -11.94
CA ARG A 40 -10.75 -13.55 -11.07
C ARG A 40 -12.08 -14.06 -10.51
N LYS A 41 -11.98 -14.97 -9.55
CA LYS A 41 -13.06 -15.57 -8.82
C LYS A 41 -13.19 -14.85 -7.49
N ASP A 42 -14.41 -14.47 -7.16
CA ASP A 42 -14.72 -14.02 -5.80
C ASP A 42 -14.76 -15.22 -4.84
N ILE A 43 -14.77 -14.95 -3.53
CA ILE A 43 -14.86 -15.98 -2.48
C ILE A 43 -16.04 -16.94 -2.74
N THR A 44 -17.19 -16.41 -3.13
CA THR A 44 -18.38 -17.24 -3.45
C THR A 44 -18.18 -18.18 -4.63
N ASP A 45 -17.34 -17.81 -5.60
CA ASP A 45 -17.01 -18.65 -6.75
C ASP A 45 -15.98 -19.72 -6.39
N ILE A 46 -14.99 -19.37 -5.56
CA ILE A 46 -13.98 -20.30 -5.05
C ILE A 46 -14.63 -21.38 -4.19
N ASN A 47 -15.60 -21.00 -3.35
CA ASN A 47 -16.28 -21.90 -2.41
C ASN A 47 -17.43 -22.69 -3.03
N LYS A 48 -17.64 -22.57 -4.34
CA LYS A 48 -18.76 -23.19 -5.02
C LYS A 48 -18.79 -24.71 -4.76
N GLY A 49 -19.83 -25.18 -4.09
CA GLY A 49 -20.03 -26.59 -3.75
C GLY A 49 -19.74 -26.96 -2.29
N LEU A 50 -19.17 -26.04 -1.49
CA LEU A 50 -18.84 -26.30 -0.08
C LEU A 50 -20.03 -26.21 0.88
N ASN A 51 -21.21 -25.78 0.41
CA ASN A 51 -22.44 -25.65 1.19
C ASN A 51 -22.26 -24.86 2.50
N LEU A 52 -21.44 -23.81 2.46
CA LEU A 52 -21.22 -22.89 3.57
C LEU A 52 -22.34 -21.85 3.61
N ARG A 53 -22.69 -21.39 4.81
CA ARG A 53 -23.71 -20.34 4.96
C ARG A 53 -23.20 -19.07 4.30
N GLU A 54 -24.04 -18.42 3.51
CA GLU A 54 -23.70 -17.17 2.81
C GLU A 54 -22.45 -17.26 1.89
N GLY A 55 -21.94 -18.47 1.63
CA GLY A 55 -20.79 -18.72 0.75
C GLY A 55 -19.51 -19.12 1.46
N ASP A 56 -19.26 -18.61 2.66
CA ASP A 56 -17.96 -18.67 3.37
C ASP A 56 -18.11 -18.69 4.91
N ILE A 57 -19.33 -18.64 5.44
CA ILE A 57 -19.54 -18.73 6.88
C ILE A 57 -19.71 -20.20 7.29
N MET A 58 -18.74 -20.70 8.05
CA MET A 58 -18.84 -21.99 8.71
C MET A 58 -19.74 -21.87 9.95
N VAL A 59 -20.82 -22.66 9.98
CA VAL A 59 -21.77 -22.67 11.10
C VAL A 59 -21.44 -23.84 12.04
N PRO A 60 -21.28 -23.61 13.36
CA PRO A 60 -21.05 -24.69 14.30
C PRO A 60 -22.28 -25.59 14.44
N ASN A 61 -22.05 -26.87 14.76
CA ASN A 61 -23.11 -27.87 14.99
C ASN A 61 -24.08 -27.54 16.15
N GLN A 62 -23.81 -26.49 16.93
CA GLN A 62 -24.68 -26.00 18.01
C GLN A 62 -25.38 -24.70 17.56
N ARG A 63 -26.72 -24.72 17.50
CA ARG A 63 -27.56 -23.58 17.13
C ARG A 63 -27.49 -22.49 18.20
N SER A 64 -26.64 -21.49 18.00
CA SER A 64 -26.66 -20.27 18.82
C SER A 64 -26.39 -19.07 17.93
N ALA A 65 -27.43 -18.25 17.73
CA ALA A 65 -27.36 -16.94 17.09
C ALA A 65 -26.40 -16.03 17.88
N ILE A 66 -25.59 -15.23 17.19
CA ILE A 66 -24.60 -14.36 17.84
C ILE A 66 -25.22 -13.00 18.13
N LEU A 67 -25.55 -12.80 19.40
CA LEU A 67 -25.60 -11.50 20.07
C LEU A 67 -24.92 -11.70 21.42
N GLY A 68 -23.88 -10.91 21.72
CA GLY A 68 -23.22 -10.89 23.04
C GLY A 68 -21.71 -10.75 22.99
N ASN A 69 -21.15 -9.97 23.94
CA ASN A 69 -19.71 -9.71 24.08
C ASN A 69 -18.89 -11.01 24.33
N GLN A 70 -19.53 -12.13 24.68
CA GLN A 70 -18.84 -13.39 24.94
C GLN A 70 -18.18 -14.04 23.70
N TYR A 71 -18.48 -13.56 22.49
CA TYR A 71 -17.89 -14.06 21.24
C TYR A 71 -16.79 -13.14 20.68
N GLN A 72 -16.36 -12.13 21.44
CA GLN A 72 -15.23 -11.28 21.05
C GLN A 72 -13.91 -11.94 21.44
N TRP A 73 -12.90 -11.81 20.60
CA TRP A 73 -11.55 -12.25 20.95
C TRP A 73 -10.91 -11.29 21.95
N ASN A 74 -10.07 -11.81 22.85
CA ASN A 74 -9.15 -10.96 23.59
C ASN A 74 -7.99 -10.54 22.67
N ILE A 75 -7.64 -9.26 22.71
CA ILE A 75 -6.50 -8.71 21.96
C ILE A 75 -5.23 -8.73 22.83
N PRO A 76 -4.04 -9.06 22.28
CA PRO A 76 -3.80 -9.51 20.90
C PRO A 76 -4.34 -10.92 20.63
N VAL A 77 -4.97 -11.12 19.46
CA VAL A 77 -5.56 -12.39 19.05
C VAL A 77 -4.45 -13.40 18.72
N PRO A 78 -4.38 -14.56 19.41
CA PRO A 78 -3.38 -15.57 19.09
C PRO A 78 -3.71 -16.27 17.77
N PHE A 79 -2.71 -16.47 16.91
CA PHE A 79 -2.87 -17.22 15.66
C PHE A 79 -1.71 -18.19 15.40
N GLU A 80 -1.98 -19.21 14.60
CA GLU A 80 -1.01 -20.19 14.11
C GLU A 80 -1.14 -20.33 12.59
N LEU A 81 -0.01 -20.38 11.88
CA LEU A 81 0.03 -20.58 10.42
C LEU A 81 0.43 -22.01 10.11
N SER A 82 -0.50 -22.80 9.59
CA SER A 82 -0.25 -24.21 9.27
C SER A 82 0.88 -24.40 8.25
N VAL A 83 1.51 -25.57 8.31
CA VAL A 83 2.58 -25.98 7.40
C VAL A 83 2.10 -26.20 5.97
N ASN A 84 0.80 -26.42 5.76
CA ASN A 84 0.21 -26.60 4.43
C ASN A 84 -0.04 -25.28 3.68
N LEU A 85 0.11 -24.13 4.32
CA LEU A 85 0.05 -22.83 3.65
C LEU A 85 1.29 -22.63 2.76
N SER A 86 1.06 -22.14 1.55
CA SER A 86 2.16 -21.68 0.69
C SER A 86 2.93 -20.54 1.37
N MET A 87 4.23 -20.43 1.08
CA MET A 87 5.04 -19.34 1.63
C MET A 87 4.47 -17.97 1.27
N ASN A 88 3.92 -17.83 0.05
CA ASN A 88 3.27 -16.59 -0.34
C ASN A 88 2.07 -16.27 0.54
N TYR A 89 1.17 -17.23 0.76
CA TYR A 89 -0.03 -17.01 1.56
C TYR A 89 0.32 -16.65 3.00
N LYS A 90 1.35 -17.27 3.59
CA LYS A 90 1.85 -16.87 4.92
C LYS A 90 2.26 -15.40 4.96
N GLY A 91 2.99 -14.92 3.95
CA GLY A 91 3.38 -13.52 3.85
C GLY A 91 2.18 -12.58 3.65
N VAL A 92 1.23 -12.93 2.76
CA VAL A 92 0.03 -12.11 2.52
C VAL A 92 -0.85 -12.04 3.77
N ILE A 93 -0.97 -13.13 4.53
CA ILE A 93 -1.68 -13.13 5.81
C ILE A 93 -1.07 -12.08 6.73
N LEU A 94 0.26 -12.09 6.93
CA LEU A 94 0.91 -11.09 7.78
C LEU A 94 0.70 -9.66 7.27
N ARG A 95 0.64 -9.43 5.95
CA ARG A 95 0.33 -8.11 5.38
C ARG A 95 -1.11 -7.67 5.64
N ALA A 96 -2.08 -8.58 5.58
CA ALA A 96 -3.47 -8.30 5.97
C ALA A 96 -3.55 -7.94 7.46
N LEU A 97 -2.85 -8.67 8.34
CA LEU A 97 -2.79 -8.34 9.79
C LEU A 97 -2.18 -6.96 10.06
N GLU A 98 -1.26 -6.48 9.21
CA GLU A 98 -0.74 -5.11 9.31
C GLU A 98 -1.81 -4.04 9.00
N GLN A 99 -2.80 -4.33 8.14
CA GLN A 99 -3.91 -3.39 7.90
C GLN A 99 -4.80 -3.25 9.14
N PHE A 100 -5.07 -4.33 9.85
CA PHE A 100 -5.76 -4.27 11.15
C PHE A 100 -4.98 -3.42 12.15
N ARG A 101 -3.67 -3.62 12.29
CA ARG A 101 -2.80 -2.82 13.19
C ARG A 101 -2.76 -1.34 12.80
N LEU A 102 -2.81 -1.04 11.50
CA LEU A 102 -2.78 0.31 10.99
C LEU A 102 -4.10 1.04 11.23
N LYS A 103 -5.23 0.36 10.99
CA LYS A 103 -6.58 0.96 10.97
C LYS A 103 -7.34 0.83 12.31
N SER A 104 -6.91 -0.08 13.19
CA SER A 104 -7.61 -0.41 14.44
C SER A 104 -6.66 -0.72 15.60
N CYS A 105 -7.24 -0.97 16.77
CA CYS A 105 -6.52 -1.50 17.93
C CYS A 105 -6.37 -3.03 17.93
N ILE A 106 -6.89 -3.71 16.90
CA ILE A 106 -6.74 -5.17 16.79
C ILE A 106 -5.28 -5.49 16.50
N ASP A 107 -4.72 -6.32 17.36
CA ASP A 107 -3.38 -6.86 17.21
C ASP A 107 -3.43 -8.39 17.22
N PHE A 108 -2.39 -9.00 16.67
CA PHE A 108 -2.25 -10.43 16.51
C PHE A 108 -0.90 -10.87 17.04
N LYS A 109 -0.84 -12.02 17.70
CA LYS A 109 0.41 -12.61 18.16
C LYS A 109 0.53 -14.07 17.73
N ALA A 110 1.75 -14.51 17.49
CA ALA A 110 2.00 -15.94 17.30
C ALA A 110 1.58 -16.69 18.56
N ARG A 111 0.87 -17.81 18.37
CA ARG A 111 0.39 -18.67 19.45
C ARG A 111 1.56 -19.15 20.34
N THR A 112 1.32 -19.11 21.65
CA THR A 112 2.17 -19.72 22.69
C THR A 112 1.47 -20.91 23.37
N ALA A 113 2.16 -21.64 24.24
CA ALA A 113 1.57 -22.79 24.93
C ALA A 113 0.45 -22.37 25.91
N GLU A 114 0.50 -21.12 26.38
CA GLU A 114 -0.47 -20.52 27.30
C GLU A 114 -1.77 -20.09 26.58
N ASP A 115 -1.73 -19.93 25.26
CA ASP A 115 -2.87 -19.53 24.45
C ASP A 115 -3.79 -20.73 24.16
N ILE A 116 -4.79 -20.93 25.04
CA ILE A 116 -5.75 -22.02 24.93
C ILE A 116 -6.62 -21.87 23.67
N SER A 117 -7.14 -20.66 23.41
CA SER A 117 -7.97 -20.36 22.25
C SER A 117 -7.19 -19.52 21.23
N TYR A 118 -7.23 -19.90 19.96
CA TYR A 118 -6.47 -19.24 18.90
C TYR A 118 -7.07 -19.52 17.52
N ILE A 119 -6.75 -18.68 16.53
CA ILE A 119 -7.11 -18.90 15.14
C ILE A 119 -6.04 -19.80 14.48
N SER A 120 -6.44 -20.97 13.97
CA SER A 120 -5.60 -21.88 13.18
C SER A 120 -5.82 -21.59 11.70
N VAL A 121 -4.88 -20.91 11.06
CA VAL A 121 -4.98 -20.59 9.63
C VAL A 121 -4.43 -21.74 8.81
N GLU A 122 -5.26 -22.33 7.97
CA GLU A 122 -4.97 -23.57 7.24
C GLU A 122 -5.29 -23.45 5.75
N SER A 123 -4.57 -24.20 4.92
CA SER A 123 -4.93 -24.33 3.50
C SER A 123 -5.88 -25.51 3.29
N LEU A 124 -7.18 -25.28 3.50
CA LEU A 124 -8.25 -26.24 3.20
C LEU A 124 -8.94 -25.87 1.88
N GLU A 125 -9.99 -26.60 1.50
CA GLU A 125 -10.80 -26.24 0.33
C GLU A 125 -11.62 -24.97 0.64
N GLY A 126 -11.47 -23.94 -0.20
CA GLY A 126 -12.17 -22.66 -0.08
C GLY A 126 -11.55 -21.62 0.86
N CYS A 127 -12.15 -20.44 0.89
CA CYS A 127 -11.88 -19.34 1.82
C CYS A 127 -13.05 -19.26 2.79
N TRP A 128 -12.85 -19.51 4.08
CA TRP A 128 -13.98 -19.48 5.02
C TRP A 128 -13.53 -19.36 6.46
N SER A 129 -14.45 -18.90 7.29
CA SER A 129 -14.23 -18.65 8.71
C SER A 129 -15.51 -18.87 9.53
N TYR A 130 -15.34 -19.00 10.84
CA TYR A 130 -16.45 -18.91 11.77
C TYR A 130 -16.69 -17.44 12.13
N VAL A 131 -17.93 -17.06 12.40
CA VAL A 131 -18.21 -15.71 12.90
C VAL A 131 -17.94 -15.61 14.41
N GLY A 132 -16.97 -14.79 14.81
CA GLY A 132 -16.57 -14.56 16.20
C GLY A 132 -15.77 -15.70 16.84
N HIS A 133 -15.45 -15.56 18.12
CA HIS A 133 -14.78 -16.57 18.94
C HIS A 133 -15.77 -17.65 19.38
N ARG A 134 -15.67 -18.86 18.83
CA ARG A 134 -16.66 -19.94 19.01
C ARG A 134 -16.20 -21.09 19.88
N PHE A 135 -14.90 -21.35 19.97
CA PHE A 135 -14.37 -22.57 20.58
C PHE A 135 -13.27 -22.28 21.58
N LEU A 136 -13.17 -23.12 22.61
CA LEU A 136 -11.94 -23.29 23.37
C LEU A 136 -11.02 -24.20 22.54
N GLY A 137 -9.77 -23.77 22.32
CA GLY A 137 -8.85 -24.49 21.43
C GLY A 137 -8.63 -23.83 20.08
N ALA A 138 -8.21 -24.64 19.11
CA ALA A 138 -8.03 -24.23 17.73
C ALA A 138 -9.37 -23.88 17.08
N GLN A 139 -9.49 -22.69 16.52
CA GLN A 139 -10.58 -22.32 15.62
C GLN A 139 -10.02 -22.18 14.20
N THR A 140 -10.38 -23.12 13.32
CA THR A 140 -9.89 -23.13 11.94
C THR A 140 -10.44 -21.96 11.12
N LEU A 141 -9.57 -21.34 10.34
CA LEU A 141 -9.86 -20.38 9.28
C LEU A 141 -9.16 -20.87 8.01
N SER A 142 -9.91 -21.08 6.93
CA SER A 142 -9.35 -21.61 5.67
C SER A 142 -8.91 -20.49 4.75
N ILE A 143 -7.63 -20.53 4.34
CA ILE A 143 -7.07 -19.78 3.21
C ILE A 143 -6.57 -20.81 2.19
N GLY A 144 -7.52 -21.32 1.41
CA GLY A 144 -7.31 -22.31 0.37
C GLY A 144 -6.68 -21.76 -0.90
N ASN A 145 -6.59 -22.61 -1.93
CA ASN A 145 -6.09 -22.21 -3.25
C ASN A 145 -6.99 -21.12 -3.88
N GLY A 146 -6.39 -20.00 -4.29
CA GLY A 146 -7.09 -18.82 -4.79
C GLY A 146 -7.50 -17.82 -3.70
N CYS A 147 -7.30 -18.13 -2.42
CA CYS A 147 -7.67 -17.25 -1.30
C CYS A 147 -6.55 -16.30 -0.85
N GLY A 148 -5.38 -16.36 -1.50
CA GLY A 148 -4.18 -15.63 -1.11
C GLY A 148 -4.17 -14.14 -1.42
N GLU A 149 -5.34 -13.50 -1.45
CA GLU A 149 -5.48 -12.07 -1.66
C GLU A 149 -5.64 -11.35 -0.32
N LYS A 150 -5.03 -10.16 -0.19
CA LYS A 150 -5.07 -9.38 1.05
C LYS A 150 -6.50 -9.13 1.52
N ALA A 151 -7.37 -8.69 0.61
CA ALA A 151 -8.77 -8.39 0.92
C ALA A 151 -9.58 -9.63 1.32
N PHE A 152 -9.28 -10.81 0.75
CA PHE A 152 -9.98 -12.05 1.13
C PHE A 152 -9.57 -12.46 2.54
N ILE A 153 -8.29 -12.33 2.87
CA ILE A 153 -7.81 -12.59 4.22
C ILE A 153 -8.41 -11.58 5.21
N GLU A 154 -8.47 -10.28 4.87
CA GLU A 154 -9.16 -9.28 5.70
C GLU A 154 -10.63 -9.65 5.94
N HIS A 155 -11.34 -10.08 4.90
CA HIS A 155 -12.72 -10.55 4.98
C HIS A 155 -12.89 -11.74 5.94
N GLU A 156 -12.09 -12.80 5.79
CA GLU A 156 -12.19 -13.98 6.66
C GLU A 156 -11.79 -13.69 8.12
N PHE A 157 -10.87 -12.75 8.33
CA PHE A 157 -10.51 -12.29 9.67
C PHE A 157 -11.60 -11.39 10.27
N LEU A 158 -12.30 -10.57 9.48
CA LEU A 158 -13.48 -9.85 9.94
C LEU A 158 -14.59 -10.81 10.38
N HIS A 159 -14.84 -11.88 9.63
CA HIS A 159 -15.69 -12.98 10.10
C HIS A 159 -15.22 -13.52 11.45
N ALA A 160 -13.95 -13.92 11.56
CA ALA A 160 -13.39 -14.43 12.82
C ALA A 160 -13.53 -13.45 13.99
N LEU A 161 -13.50 -12.14 13.72
CA LEU A 161 -13.64 -11.06 14.70
C LEU A 161 -15.10 -10.75 15.07
N GLY A 162 -16.08 -11.29 14.34
CA GLY A 162 -17.51 -11.21 14.67
C GLY A 162 -18.40 -10.58 13.61
N PHE A 163 -17.90 -10.33 12.40
CA PHE A 163 -18.66 -9.67 11.34
C PHE A 163 -19.43 -10.69 10.50
N PHE A 164 -20.65 -10.31 10.12
CA PHE A 164 -21.39 -10.95 9.05
C PHE A 164 -21.30 -10.07 7.80
N HIS A 165 -21.90 -10.52 6.70
CA HIS A 165 -21.93 -9.72 5.49
C HIS A 165 -22.81 -8.47 5.59
N GLU A 166 -22.45 -7.44 4.83
CA GLU A 166 -23.15 -6.15 4.78
C GLU A 166 -24.54 -6.28 4.16
N GLN A 167 -24.70 -7.09 3.10
CA GLN A 167 -26.02 -7.34 2.51
C GLN A 167 -26.94 -8.21 3.39
N SER A 168 -26.49 -8.64 4.58
CA SER A 168 -27.32 -9.37 5.54
C SER A 168 -27.96 -8.44 6.59
N ARG A 169 -27.70 -7.12 6.51
CA ARG A 169 -28.30 -6.09 7.37
C ARG A 169 -29.81 -6.01 7.29
N TYR A 170 -30.44 -5.63 8.40
CA TYR A 170 -31.89 -5.52 8.44
C TYR A 170 -32.48 -4.41 7.57
N ASP A 171 -31.73 -3.33 7.38
CA ASP A 171 -32.09 -2.16 6.59
C ASP A 171 -31.63 -2.25 5.13
N ARG A 172 -30.99 -3.35 4.70
CA ARG A 172 -30.42 -3.47 3.35
C ARG A 172 -31.43 -3.17 2.24
N ASP A 173 -32.71 -3.51 2.45
CA ASP A 173 -33.74 -3.42 1.42
C ASP A 173 -34.08 -1.95 1.13
N ASP A 174 -33.55 -1.00 1.92
CA ASP A 174 -33.53 0.43 1.63
C ASP A 174 -32.46 0.82 0.60
N TYR A 175 -31.44 -0.01 0.39
CA TYR A 175 -30.23 0.25 -0.40
C TYR A 175 -30.05 -0.68 -1.60
N VAL A 176 -30.47 -1.94 -1.48
CA VAL A 176 -30.38 -2.96 -2.54
C VAL A 176 -31.71 -3.67 -2.75
N THR A 177 -31.89 -4.24 -3.93
CA THR A 177 -32.97 -5.16 -4.27
C THR A 177 -32.37 -6.52 -4.56
N ILE A 178 -32.85 -7.56 -3.85
CA ILE A 178 -32.45 -8.94 -4.13
C ILE A 178 -33.34 -9.50 -5.26
N ASN A 179 -32.73 -9.84 -6.38
CA ASN A 179 -33.42 -10.47 -7.50
C ASN A 179 -33.44 -11.99 -7.34
N PHE A 180 -34.46 -12.48 -6.64
CA PHE A 180 -34.61 -13.91 -6.34
C PHE A 180 -34.72 -14.82 -7.58
N GLU A 181 -35.20 -14.31 -8.71
CA GLU A 181 -35.29 -15.08 -9.97
C GLU A 181 -33.91 -15.43 -10.56
N ASN A 182 -32.90 -14.63 -10.22
CA ASN A 182 -31.53 -14.82 -10.68
C ASN A 182 -30.69 -15.69 -9.73
N ILE A 183 -31.23 -16.15 -8.60
CA ILE A 183 -30.47 -16.92 -7.59
C ILE A 183 -30.55 -18.42 -7.91
N ILE A 184 -29.43 -19.13 -7.73
CA ILE A 184 -29.39 -20.60 -7.81
C ILE A 184 -30.35 -21.22 -6.79
N THR A 185 -31.17 -22.19 -7.22
CA THR A 185 -32.12 -22.89 -6.34
C THR A 185 -31.43 -23.44 -5.08
N GLY A 186 -32.06 -23.23 -3.92
CA GLY A 186 -31.53 -23.64 -2.61
C GLY A 186 -30.66 -22.60 -1.89
N HIS A 187 -30.28 -21.50 -2.56
CA HIS A 187 -29.41 -20.45 -1.97
C HIS A 187 -30.17 -19.23 -1.45
N LEU A 188 -31.51 -19.24 -1.48
CA LEU A 188 -32.35 -18.11 -1.02
C LEU A 188 -32.08 -17.73 0.45
N ILE A 189 -31.77 -18.73 1.28
CA ILE A 189 -31.48 -18.53 2.71
C ILE A 189 -30.24 -17.66 2.97
N TYR A 190 -29.35 -17.53 1.98
CA TYR A 190 -28.14 -16.69 2.08
C TYR A 190 -28.42 -15.20 1.92
N PHE A 191 -29.66 -14.85 1.58
CA PHE A 191 -30.12 -13.47 1.48
C PHE A 191 -31.14 -13.13 2.58
N GLU A 192 -31.16 -13.89 3.68
CA GLU A 192 -31.98 -13.53 4.85
C GLU A 192 -31.40 -12.33 5.59
N SER A 193 -32.30 -11.52 6.15
CA SER A 193 -32.00 -10.27 6.85
C SER A 193 -31.85 -10.58 8.34
N LEU A 194 -30.61 -10.57 8.84
CA LEU A 194 -30.26 -11.20 10.12
C LEU A 194 -29.34 -10.36 11.01
N THR A 195 -28.82 -9.22 10.53
CA THR A 195 -27.77 -8.46 11.22
C THR A 195 -28.20 -7.02 11.51
N THR A 196 -27.50 -6.36 12.43
CA THR A 196 -27.78 -4.98 12.87
C THR A 196 -27.01 -3.96 12.04
N THR A 197 -27.41 -2.69 12.08
CA THR A 197 -26.68 -1.59 11.43
C THR A 197 -25.41 -1.14 12.13
N GLN A 198 -25.16 -1.59 13.37
CA GLN A 198 -24.05 -1.11 14.20
C GLN A 198 -23.98 0.43 14.35
N ASP A 199 -25.11 1.12 14.18
CA ASP A 199 -25.26 2.59 14.08
C ASP A 199 -24.37 3.27 13.01
N THR A 200 -24.10 2.58 11.89
CA THR A 200 -23.43 3.12 10.70
C THR A 200 -24.40 3.15 9.50
N PRO A 201 -24.18 4.06 8.52
CA PRO A 201 -24.85 3.97 7.22
C PRO A 201 -24.53 2.64 6.51
N TYR A 202 -25.38 2.23 5.57
CA TYR A 202 -25.10 1.08 4.70
C TYR A 202 -23.89 1.36 3.80
N ASP A 203 -22.96 0.42 3.74
CA ASP A 203 -21.69 0.60 3.05
C ASP A 203 -21.55 -0.27 1.79
N TYR A 204 -21.80 0.33 0.62
CA TYR A 204 -21.56 -0.33 -0.67
C TYR A 204 -20.07 -0.67 -0.91
N PHE A 205 -19.13 -0.01 -0.22
CA PHE A 205 -17.69 -0.28 -0.34
C PHE A 205 -17.20 -1.34 0.65
N SER A 206 -18.06 -1.89 1.51
CA SER A 206 -17.64 -2.86 2.52
C SER A 206 -16.97 -4.07 1.86
N VAL A 207 -15.82 -4.49 2.41
CA VAL A 207 -15.17 -5.75 2.01
C VAL A 207 -16.05 -6.96 2.36
N MET A 208 -17.00 -6.78 3.28
CA MET A 208 -18.02 -7.75 3.68
C MET A 208 -19.27 -7.72 2.81
N HIS A 209 -19.31 -6.91 1.74
CA HIS A 209 -20.42 -6.93 0.79
C HIS A 209 -20.19 -7.97 -0.31
N LEU A 210 -21.21 -8.77 -0.61
CA LEU A 210 -21.20 -9.70 -1.75
C LEU A 210 -21.13 -8.95 -3.10
N ASP A 211 -20.50 -9.58 -4.10
CA ASP A 211 -20.56 -9.12 -5.49
C ASP A 211 -22.00 -9.15 -6.05
N LYS A 212 -22.27 -8.30 -7.05
CA LYS A 212 -23.57 -8.20 -7.72
C LYS A 212 -24.07 -9.53 -8.31
N ASN A 213 -23.18 -10.45 -8.67
CA ASN A 213 -23.51 -11.75 -9.27
C ASN A 213 -23.37 -12.92 -8.30
N ALA A 214 -23.17 -12.66 -7.01
CA ALA A 214 -23.03 -13.72 -6.01
C ALA A 214 -24.22 -14.70 -6.07
N PHE A 215 -23.92 -16.00 -6.22
CA PHE A 215 -24.90 -17.08 -6.38
C PHE A 215 -25.86 -16.95 -7.58
N SER A 216 -25.45 -16.25 -8.64
CA SER A 216 -26.25 -16.12 -9.86
C SER A 216 -26.41 -17.46 -10.59
N ASN A 217 -27.61 -17.71 -11.11
CA ASN A 217 -27.93 -18.82 -12.01
C ASN A 217 -27.52 -18.55 -13.47
N GLY A 218 -26.88 -17.41 -13.74
CA GLY A 218 -26.45 -16.99 -15.07
C GLY A 218 -27.42 -16.05 -15.79
N ASN A 219 -28.60 -15.76 -15.22
CA ASN A 219 -29.61 -14.89 -15.83
C ASN A 219 -29.43 -13.39 -15.51
N GLY A 220 -28.35 -13.01 -14.79
CA GLY A 220 -28.03 -11.63 -14.45
C GLY A 220 -27.62 -11.43 -12.99
N PRO A 221 -27.51 -10.18 -12.52
CA PRO A 221 -27.14 -9.88 -11.14
C PRO A 221 -28.23 -10.35 -10.16
N THR A 222 -27.80 -10.84 -9.01
CA THR A 222 -28.64 -11.23 -7.88
C THR A 222 -28.86 -10.06 -6.92
N ILE A 223 -27.92 -9.12 -6.84
CA ILE A 223 -28.02 -7.90 -6.02
C ILE A 223 -28.03 -6.68 -6.94
N ILE A 224 -29.12 -5.91 -6.89
CA ILE A 224 -29.30 -4.69 -7.66
C ILE A 224 -29.29 -3.49 -6.72
N THR A 225 -28.30 -2.61 -6.83
CA THR A 225 -28.21 -1.41 -5.99
C THR A 225 -29.29 -0.40 -6.41
N LYS A 226 -29.99 0.21 -5.44
CA LYS A 226 -30.99 1.26 -5.74
C LYS A 226 -30.38 2.52 -6.31
N HIS A 227 -29.11 2.74 -6.00
CA HIS A 227 -28.26 3.79 -6.54
C HIS A 227 -27.34 3.17 -7.60
N PRO A 228 -27.62 3.36 -8.91
CA PRO A 228 -26.90 2.67 -9.99
C PRO A 228 -25.39 2.93 -10.01
N GLU A 229 -24.95 4.07 -9.48
CA GLU A 229 -23.54 4.43 -9.35
C GLU A 229 -22.73 3.46 -8.45
N PHE A 230 -23.40 2.69 -7.59
CA PHE A 230 -22.76 1.70 -6.71
C PHE A 230 -22.87 0.25 -7.24
N GLN A 231 -23.50 0.03 -8.39
CA GLN A 231 -23.74 -1.33 -8.90
C GLN A 231 -22.46 -2.11 -9.18
N ASP A 232 -21.41 -1.41 -9.61
CA ASP A 232 -20.07 -1.96 -9.84
C ASP A 232 -19.10 -1.69 -8.67
N VAL A 233 -19.61 -1.12 -7.57
CA VAL A 233 -18.83 -0.85 -6.35
C VAL A 233 -18.94 -2.01 -5.36
N ILE A 234 -20.14 -2.58 -5.22
CA ILE A 234 -20.36 -3.73 -4.34
C ILE A 234 -19.49 -4.93 -4.75
N GLY A 235 -19.01 -5.68 -3.76
CA GLY A 235 -18.08 -6.78 -4.01
C GLY A 235 -16.63 -6.36 -4.24
N GLN A 236 -16.24 -5.13 -3.90
CA GLN A 236 -14.86 -4.70 -4.01
C GLN A 236 -13.92 -5.58 -3.16
N ARG A 237 -12.69 -5.81 -3.67
CA ARG A 237 -11.65 -6.66 -3.04
C ARG A 237 -10.29 -5.96 -3.00
N LEU A 238 -10.29 -4.69 -2.59
CA LEU A 238 -9.09 -3.87 -2.42
C LEU A 238 -8.60 -3.89 -0.97
N ASP A 239 -9.47 -3.49 -0.05
CA ASP A 239 -9.15 -3.33 1.37
C ASP A 239 -10.44 -3.23 2.21
N MET A 240 -10.31 -3.24 3.54
CA MET A 240 -11.37 -2.77 4.45
C MET A 240 -11.74 -1.32 4.14
N SER A 241 -13.04 -1.07 4.04
CA SER A 241 -13.60 0.26 3.86
C SER A 241 -13.46 1.12 5.11
N GLU A 242 -13.81 2.41 5.01
CA GLU A 242 -13.86 3.28 6.18
C GLU A 242 -14.91 2.80 7.20
N TYR A 243 -16.07 2.30 6.75
CA TYR A 243 -17.12 1.85 7.66
C TYR A 243 -16.83 0.48 8.27
N ASP A 244 -16.20 -0.45 7.54
CA ASP A 244 -15.69 -1.71 8.11
C ASP A 244 -14.79 -1.43 9.33
N VAL A 245 -13.90 -0.44 9.20
CA VAL A 245 -12.97 -0.02 10.26
C VAL A 245 -13.69 0.67 11.41
N ILE A 246 -14.67 1.54 11.12
CA ILE A 246 -15.46 2.23 12.16
C ILE A 246 -16.23 1.20 13.00
N GLU A 247 -16.88 0.24 12.35
CA GLU A 247 -17.63 -0.81 13.03
C GLU A 247 -16.71 -1.70 13.85
N LEU A 248 -15.56 -2.11 13.30
CA LEU A 248 -14.55 -2.90 14.03
C LEU A 248 -14.06 -2.16 15.27
N ASN A 249 -13.71 -0.88 15.12
CA ASN A 249 -13.25 -0.04 16.22
C ASN A 249 -14.34 0.17 17.28
N LYS A 250 -15.61 0.26 16.88
CA LYS A 250 -16.73 0.36 17.80
C LYS A 250 -16.95 -0.95 18.57
N LEU A 251 -16.90 -2.09 17.88
CA LEU A 251 -17.09 -3.41 18.46
C LEU A 251 -16.03 -3.72 19.54
N TYR A 252 -14.76 -3.38 19.26
CA TYR A 252 -13.62 -3.61 20.15
C TYR A 252 -13.22 -2.39 20.99
N LYS A 253 -13.99 -1.29 20.94
CA LYS A 253 -13.78 -0.06 21.72
C LYS A 253 -12.38 0.53 21.55
N CYS A 254 -11.91 0.59 20.31
CA CYS A 254 -10.60 1.09 19.98
C CYS A 254 -10.52 2.62 20.12
N ASN A 255 -9.57 3.09 20.93
CA ASN A 255 -9.28 4.53 21.10
C ASN A 255 -8.02 4.98 20.34
N SER A 256 -7.21 4.04 19.87
CA SER A 256 -6.02 4.30 19.07
C SER A 256 -5.65 3.05 18.29
N SER A 257 -4.91 3.22 17.19
CA SER A 257 -4.34 2.13 16.42
C SER A 257 -2.95 1.73 16.91
N ILE A 258 -2.50 0.54 16.48
CA ILE A 258 -1.22 -0.06 16.88
C ILE A 258 -0.06 0.60 16.15
N SER A 259 -0.14 0.70 14.82
CA SER A 259 0.98 1.18 13.99
C SER A 259 0.78 2.58 13.43
N PHE A 260 -0.40 3.20 13.48
CA PHE A 260 -0.53 4.59 13.04
C PHE A 260 -0.11 5.57 14.14
N LEU A 261 0.67 6.59 13.76
CA LEU A 261 1.21 7.60 14.67
C LEU A 261 0.58 8.97 14.42
N ASP A 262 0.55 9.43 13.17
CA ASP A 262 0.02 10.75 12.84
C ASP A 262 -0.38 10.93 11.38
N HIS A 263 -1.27 11.89 11.14
CA HIS A 263 -1.65 12.38 9.81
C HIS A 263 -1.88 13.90 9.86
N CYS A 264 -1.44 14.61 8.82
CA CYS A 264 -1.72 16.03 8.67
C CYS A 264 -1.86 16.46 7.20
N SER A 265 -3.06 16.91 6.83
CA SER A 265 -3.39 17.57 5.55
C SER A 265 -3.45 19.09 5.65
N PHE A 266 -3.17 19.67 6.83
CA PHE A 266 -3.21 21.11 7.11
C PHE A 266 -4.57 21.81 6.91
N ASP A 267 -5.65 21.08 6.71
CA ASP A 267 -7.01 21.64 6.63
C ASP A 267 -7.56 22.14 7.97
N ASP A 268 -7.04 21.60 9.08
CA ASP A 268 -7.35 22.06 10.43
C ASP A 268 -6.47 23.26 10.82
N GLU A 269 -7.08 24.28 11.46
CA GLU A 269 -6.38 25.50 11.91
C GLU A 269 -5.32 25.23 13.00
N SER A 270 -5.46 24.14 13.76
CA SER A 270 -4.50 23.69 14.76
C SER A 270 -3.20 23.16 14.16
N LEU A 271 -3.10 23.05 12.82
CA LEU A 271 -1.95 22.50 12.11
C LEU A 271 -1.56 21.10 12.62
N CYS A 272 -2.53 20.31 13.07
CA CYS A 272 -2.30 18.99 13.64
C CYS A 272 -1.32 19.02 14.84
N GLN A 273 -1.29 20.15 15.56
CA GLN A 273 -0.36 20.43 16.66
C GLN A 273 1.11 20.49 16.23
N MET A 274 1.40 20.71 14.94
CA MET A 274 2.74 20.98 14.46
C MET A 274 3.22 22.37 14.91
N SER A 275 4.50 22.47 15.26
CA SER A 275 5.14 23.72 15.68
C SER A 275 6.00 24.27 14.56
N VAL A 276 5.89 25.57 14.28
CA VAL A 276 6.71 26.25 13.27
C VAL A 276 7.78 27.10 13.97
N CYS A 277 9.06 26.76 13.73
CA CYS A 277 10.20 27.53 14.16
C CYS A 277 10.56 28.57 13.09
N SER A 278 10.46 29.86 13.42
CA SER A 278 11.03 30.92 12.59
C SER A 278 11.76 31.98 13.40
N ALA A 279 12.73 32.63 12.78
CA ALA A 279 13.15 33.95 13.18
C ALA A 279 12.19 34.96 12.51
N ALA A 280 11.31 35.60 13.28
CA ALA A 280 10.27 36.53 12.80
C ALA A 280 9.34 35.92 11.71
N ASP A 281 8.50 36.72 11.03
CA ASP A 281 7.42 36.32 10.09
C ASP A 281 7.87 35.57 8.80
N TYR A 282 9.09 35.02 8.82
CA TYR A 282 9.83 34.42 7.72
C TYR A 282 9.88 32.88 7.79
N GLY A 283 8.90 32.22 8.41
CA GLY A 283 8.84 30.76 8.61
C GLY A 283 8.11 29.97 7.53
N TRP A 284 7.80 28.71 7.85
CA TRP A 284 6.76 27.95 7.15
C TRP A 284 5.40 28.63 7.33
N GLN A 285 4.63 28.73 6.26
CA GLN A 285 3.33 29.40 6.26
C GLN A 285 2.25 28.46 5.73
N ARG A 286 1.12 28.41 6.43
CA ARG A 286 -0.08 27.74 5.95
C ARG A 286 -0.75 28.60 4.88
N VAL A 287 -0.82 28.11 3.66
CA VAL A 287 -1.32 28.86 2.50
C VAL A 287 -2.28 28.02 1.65
N LYS A 288 -3.12 28.69 0.86
CA LYS A 288 -4.00 28.05 -0.13
C LYS A 288 -3.38 28.01 -1.53
N SER A 289 -2.48 28.95 -1.80
CA SER A 289 -1.79 29.11 -3.06
C SER A 289 -0.54 29.97 -2.85
N VAL A 290 0.40 29.90 -3.79
CA VAL A 290 1.61 30.72 -3.76
C VAL A 290 1.63 31.66 -4.97
N SER A 291 1.79 32.96 -4.73
CA SER A 291 1.81 33.95 -5.81
C SER A 291 2.95 33.69 -6.79
N GLY A 292 2.63 33.64 -8.09
CA GLY A 292 3.60 33.41 -9.16
C GLY A 292 3.97 31.94 -9.40
N ILE A 293 3.36 31.00 -8.67
CA ILE A 293 3.54 29.55 -8.85
C ILE A 293 2.17 28.92 -8.99
N SER A 294 1.99 28.07 -9.99
CA SER A 294 0.75 27.33 -10.21
C SER A 294 0.70 26.09 -9.31
N VAL A 295 0.62 26.30 -7.99
CA VAL A 295 0.50 25.24 -6.98
C VAL A 295 -0.74 25.47 -6.11
N THR A 296 -1.55 24.42 -5.99
CA THR A 296 -2.64 24.27 -5.02
C THR A 296 -2.27 23.12 -4.07
N ASP A 297 -3.07 22.91 -3.03
CA ASP A 297 -2.92 21.77 -2.12
C ASP A 297 -2.96 20.44 -2.88
N HIS A 298 -2.34 19.42 -2.28
CA HIS A 298 -2.40 18.06 -2.76
C HIS A 298 -3.67 17.36 -2.29
N THR A 299 -4.13 17.65 -1.07
CA THR A 299 -5.29 17.02 -0.42
C THR A 299 -6.51 16.89 -1.34
N ASN A 300 -6.91 17.98 -1.98
CA ASN A 300 -8.06 18.09 -2.88
C ASN A 300 -7.64 18.32 -4.35
N LEU A 301 -6.43 17.93 -4.72
CA LEU A 301 -5.88 18.14 -6.07
C LEU A 301 -6.81 17.58 -7.16
N GLY A 302 -7.24 18.45 -8.08
CA GLY A 302 -8.14 18.10 -9.19
C GLY A 302 -9.63 18.08 -8.83
N LYS A 303 -10.02 18.42 -7.59
CA LYS A 303 -11.42 18.51 -7.16
C LYS A 303 -11.91 19.97 -7.18
N GLU A 304 -13.15 20.19 -7.61
CA GLU A 304 -13.78 21.50 -7.51
C GLU A 304 -14.31 21.74 -6.08
N LYS A 305 -14.07 22.94 -5.52
CA LYS A 305 -14.81 23.57 -4.40
C LYS A 305 -14.44 23.29 -2.93
N ASN A 306 -13.32 22.67 -2.60
CA ASN A 306 -12.89 22.65 -1.19
C ASN A 306 -11.72 23.62 -0.96
N VAL A 307 -11.92 24.56 -0.02
CA VAL A 307 -10.84 25.40 0.49
C VAL A 307 -9.93 24.50 1.31
N SER A 308 -8.74 24.25 0.79
CA SER A 308 -7.75 23.35 1.38
C SER A 308 -6.40 24.05 1.45
N PHE A 309 -5.51 23.55 2.30
CA PHE A 309 -4.27 24.24 2.65
C PHE A 309 -3.06 23.33 2.61
N PHE A 310 -1.88 23.94 2.48
CA PHE A 310 -0.60 23.25 2.59
C PHE A 310 0.42 24.17 3.27
N MET A 311 1.54 23.61 3.72
CA MET A 311 2.62 24.39 4.30
C MET A 311 3.63 24.79 3.22
N HIS A 312 4.00 26.06 3.17
CA HIS A 312 4.97 26.59 2.22
C HIS A 312 6.08 27.37 2.92
N PHE A 313 7.32 27.09 2.55
CA PHE A 313 8.47 27.92 2.86
C PHE A 313 9.05 28.51 1.59
N SER A 314 8.87 29.82 1.41
CA SER A 314 9.43 30.57 0.29
C SER A 314 10.92 30.80 0.51
N THR A 315 11.76 30.34 -0.41
CA THR A 315 13.19 30.65 -0.51
C THR A 315 13.47 31.90 -1.38
N LYS A 316 12.44 32.47 -2.01
CA LYS A 316 12.55 33.69 -2.82
C LYS A 316 12.99 34.89 -1.97
N GLY A 317 13.99 35.63 -2.46
CA GLY A 317 14.49 36.85 -1.80
C GLY A 317 15.27 36.61 -0.50
N ARG A 318 15.72 35.37 -0.26
CA ARG A 318 16.47 34.99 0.94
C ARG A 318 17.96 34.85 0.69
N ASN A 319 18.74 34.94 1.76
CA ASN A 319 20.17 34.72 1.73
C ASN A 319 20.49 33.23 1.76
N GLU A 320 21.57 32.84 1.10
CA GLU A 320 22.11 31.48 1.19
C GLU A 320 22.33 31.09 2.66
N GLY A 321 21.89 29.88 3.01
CA GLY A 321 21.94 29.37 4.39
C GLY A 321 20.71 29.66 5.24
N ASP A 322 19.83 30.59 4.84
CA ASP A 322 18.56 30.84 5.53
C ASP A 322 17.72 29.55 5.57
N ALA A 323 17.17 29.24 6.74
CA ALA A 323 16.40 28.02 6.95
C ALA A 323 15.19 28.24 7.87
N ALA A 324 14.15 27.42 7.70
CA ALA A 324 13.00 27.35 8.59
C ALA A 324 12.65 25.91 8.91
N ARG A 325 12.16 25.68 10.14
CA ARG A 325 11.78 24.34 10.60
C ARG A 325 10.30 24.26 10.93
N MET A 326 9.73 23.10 10.66
CA MET A 326 8.42 22.69 11.13
C MET A 326 8.58 21.34 11.83
N GLU A 327 8.07 21.24 13.06
CA GLU A 327 8.22 20.07 13.92
C GLU A 327 6.85 19.44 14.16
N SER A 328 6.74 18.12 14.02
CA SER A 328 5.52 17.38 14.36
C SER A 328 5.22 17.48 15.85
N LYS A 329 4.02 17.05 16.28
CA LYS A 329 3.81 16.74 17.70
C LYS A 329 4.76 15.61 18.13
N THR A 330 4.95 15.50 19.44
CA THR A 330 5.75 14.43 20.02
C THR A 330 4.99 13.10 19.95
N MET A 331 5.66 12.04 19.50
CA MET A 331 5.11 10.71 19.30
C MET A 331 5.99 9.66 19.96
N THR A 332 5.40 8.56 20.43
CA THR A 332 6.14 7.47 21.07
C THR A 332 5.94 6.17 20.28
N PRO A 333 7.01 5.54 19.78
CA PRO A 333 6.94 4.22 19.13
C PRO A 333 6.36 3.17 20.07
N LYS A 334 5.29 2.49 19.64
CA LYS A 334 4.61 1.42 20.36
C LYS A 334 5.13 0.04 19.96
N ARG A 335 5.68 -0.12 18.75
CA ARG A 335 6.15 -1.42 18.26
C ARG A 335 7.57 -1.73 18.69
N ASP A 336 7.88 -3.02 18.82
CA ASP A 336 9.22 -3.48 19.22
C ASP A 336 10.27 -3.29 18.13
N CYS A 337 9.89 -3.38 16.85
CA CYS A 337 10.85 -3.31 15.75
C CYS A 337 11.46 -1.92 15.51
N LYS A 338 10.95 -0.88 16.17
CA LYS A 338 11.45 0.51 16.07
C LYS A 338 11.69 0.95 14.62
N VAL A 339 10.77 0.58 13.74
CA VAL A 339 10.76 0.97 12.33
C VAL A 339 9.53 1.82 12.10
N GLN A 340 9.72 2.99 11.51
CA GLN A 340 8.63 3.85 11.08
C GLN A 340 8.83 4.29 9.64
N CYS A 341 7.74 4.60 8.97
CA CYS A 341 7.74 5.22 7.67
C CYS A 341 7.05 6.58 7.77
N LEU A 342 7.82 7.62 7.49
CA LEU A 342 7.28 8.93 7.20
C LEU A 342 7.00 9.01 5.70
N GLN A 343 5.82 9.50 5.34
CA GLN A 343 5.49 9.83 3.96
C GLN A 343 4.83 11.20 3.89
N PHE A 344 5.08 11.92 2.81
CA PHE A 344 4.49 13.24 2.57
C PHE A 344 4.60 13.59 1.08
N TYR A 345 3.75 14.49 0.63
CA TYR A 345 3.89 15.09 -0.69
C TYR A 345 4.69 16.39 -0.58
N TYR A 346 5.63 16.60 -1.50
CA TYR A 346 6.37 17.86 -1.61
C TYR A 346 6.31 18.46 -3.01
N TYR A 347 6.35 19.79 -3.07
CA TYR A 347 6.48 20.56 -4.30
C TYR A 347 7.71 21.47 -4.19
N HIS A 348 8.64 21.37 -5.15
CA HIS A 348 9.86 22.17 -5.17
C HIS A 348 9.83 23.18 -6.32
N SER A 349 9.64 24.46 -5.98
CA SER A 349 9.58 25.62 -6.90
C SER A 349 10.76 26.58 -6.74
N GLY A 350 11.74 26.17 -5.94
CA GLY A 350 12.89 26.96 -5.54
C GLY A 350 14.03 26.94 -6.55
N ASN A 351 15.25 27.13 -6.06
CA ASN A 351 16.47 26.89 -6.83
C ASN A 351 16.91 25.43 -6.69
N GLU A 352 17.59 24.85 -7.69
CA GLU A 352 18.15 23.49 -7.62
C GLU A 352 19.13 23.25 -6.46
N SER A 353 19.74 24.31 -5.93
CA SER A 353 20.62 24.23 -4.76
C SER A 353 19.86 24.27 -3.42
N ASP A 354 18.57 24.62 -3.42
CA ASP A 354 17.74 24.61 -2.21
C ASP A 354 17.53 23.17 -1.74
N GLN A 355 17.43 22.98 -0.42
CA GLN A 355 17.41 21.66 0.20
C GLN A 355 16.24 21.53 1.18
N LEU A 356 15.66 20.33 1.25
CA LEU A 356 14.73 19.95 2.30
C LEU A 356 15.34 18.79 3.11
N ASN A 357 15.70 19.09 4.35
CA ASN A 357 16.29 18.16 5.30
C ASN A 357 15.21 17.58 6.22
N ILE A 358 15.20 16.27 6.36
CA ILE A 358 14.27 15.53 7.22
C ILE A 358 15.04 14.97 8.39
N TRP A 359 14.71 15.42 9.59
CA TRP A 359 15.33 14.96 10.83
C TRP A 359 14.32 14.25 11.72
N ILE A 360 14.83 13.44 12.63
CA ILE A 360 14.11 13.13 13.87
C ILE A 360 14.78 13.83 15.04
N ARG A 361 13.98 14.35 15.96
CA ARG A 361 14.41 14.81 17.28
C ARG A 361 13.97 13.79 18.30
N GLU A 362 14.90 13.06 18.89
CA GLU A 362 14.63 11.97 19.82
C GLU A 362 14.98 12.36 21.26
N TYR A 363 14.06 12.11 22.20
CA TYR A 363 14.16 12.51 23.59
C TYR A 363 14.59 11.35 24.47
N GLN A 364 15.57 11.58 25.37
CA GLN A 364 16.09 10.50 26.20
C GLN A 364 15.10 10.04 27.28
N ASN A 365 14.37 10.99 27.87
CA ASN A 365 13.34 10.83 28.89
C ASN A 365 12.55 12.15 29.02
N GLU A 366 11.56 12.21 29.92
CA GLU A 366 10.70 13.39 30.13
C GLU A 366 11.46 14.64 30.62
N ALA A 367 12.64 14.50 31.22
CA ALA A 367 13.46 15.63 31.66
C ALA A 367 14.34 16.21 30.52
N ASP A 368 14.53 15.47 29.43
CA ASP A 368 15.22 15.96 28.24
C ASP A 368 14.29 16.85 27.43
N ASN A 369 14.43 18.16 27.59
CA ASN A 369 13.65 19.17 26.87
C ASN A 369 14.30 19.65 25.57
N ARG A 370 15.49 19.13 25.21
CA ARG A 370 16.22 19.55 24.01
C ARG A 370 16.12 18.50 22.90
N GLY A 371 16.21 17.23 23.27
CA GLY A 371 16.29 16.10 22.35
C GLY A 371 17.57 16.10 21.51
N THR A 372 17.82 14.99 20.84
CA THR A 372 18.95 14.82 19.91
C THR A 372 18.45 14.77 18.48
N LEU A 373 19.00 15.64 17.61
CA LEU A 373 18.67 15.66 16.19
C LEU A 373 19.50 14.63 15.41
N ARG A 374 18.84 13.87 14.54
CA ARG A 374 19.47 12.93 13.61
C ARG A 374 18.93 13.16 12.21
N LEU A 375 19.82 13.42 11.25
CA LEU A 375 19.43 13.58 9.85
C LEU A 375 19.05 12.22 9.29
N MET A 376 17.83 12.11 8.77
CA MET A 376 17.27 10.86 8.26
C MET A 376 17.22 10.87 6.74
N ASP A 377 16.89 12.01 6.15
CA ASP A 377 16.90 12.20 4.70
C ASP A 377 17.22 13.64 4.30
N GLN A 378 17.63 13.81 3.05
CA GLN A 378 17.86 15.10 2.43
C GLN A 378 17.40 15.05 0.97
N ILE A 379 16.46 15.93 0.62
CA ILE A 379 15.96 16.11 -0.75
C ILE A 379 16.74 17.27 -1.37
N THR A 380 17.53 16.95 -2.41
CA THR A 380 18.31 17.91 -3.22
C THR A 380 17.93 17.84 -4.71
N GLU A 381 16.77 17.29 -5.02
CA GLU A 381 16.34 17.13 -6.41
C GLU A 381 16.01 18.47 -7.06
N PRO A 382 16.24 18.61 -8.38
CA PRO A 382 15.87 19.81 -9.11
C PRO A 382 14.39 20.18 -8.94
N PRO A 383 14.05 21.48 -9.05
CA PRO A 383 12.67 21.95 -8.97
C PRO A 383 11.79 21.25 -10.00
N GLY A 384 10.53 21.04 -9.63
CA GLY A 384 9.52 20.37 -10.45
C GLY A 384 8.19 21.08 -10.35
N ASN A 385 7.38 20.97 -11.40
CA ASN A 385 6.07 21.61 -11.48
C ASN A 385 4.91 20.71 -11.01
N TYR A 386 5.18 19.76 -10.12
CA TYR A 386 4.21 18.75 -9.67
C TYR A 386 4.51 18.30 -8.23
N TRP A 387 3.49 17.75 -7.55
CA TRP A 387 3.62 17.15 -6.23
C TRP A 387 4.30 15.78 -6.33
N LYS A 388 5.33 15.55 -5.51
CA LYS A 388 6.09 14.29 -5.45
C LYS A 388 5.81 13.59 -4.13
N LEU A 389 5.42 12.31 -4.17
CA LEU A 389 5.34 11.50 -2.96
C LEU A 389 6.74 11.07 -2.53
N HIS A 390 7.08 11.32 -1.27
CA HIS A 390 8.38 10.95 -0.69
C HIS A 390 8.20 10.04 0.52
N HIS A 391 9.03 9.00 0.62
CA HIS A 391 9.06 8.09 1.77
C HIS A 391 10.43 8.19 2.46
N VAL A 392 10.41 8.30 3.78
CA VAL A 392 11.60 8.38 4.63
C VAL A 392 11.54 7.28 5.68
N PRO A 393 12.41 6.25 5.60
CA PRO A 393 12.49 5.25 6.63
C PRO A 393 13.11 5.86 7.89
N LEU A 394 12.43 5.69 9.02
CA LEU A 394 12.84 6.17 10.33
C LEU A 394 13.10 4.99 11.27
N ASN A 395 13.90 5.24 12.30
CA ASN A 395 14.23 4.27 13.34
C ASN A 395 14.30 4.94 14.71
N ALA A 396 13.25 5.66 15.07
CA ALA A 396 13.10 6.20 16.41
C ALA A 396 12.84 5.03 17.39
N ASN A 397 13.64 4.97 18.44
CA ASN A 397 13.55 3.99 19.51
C ASN A 397 12.78 4.53 20.71
N LYS A 398 12.76 5.85 20.88
CA LYS A 398 12.11 6.57 21.97
C LYS A 398 11.12 7.59 21.44
N THR A 399 10.49 8.30 22.36
CA THR A 399 9.68 9.47 22.08
C THR A 399 10.44 10.46 21.19
N PHE A 400 9.82 10.88 20.08
CA PHE A 400 10.46 11.68 19.05
C PHE A 400 9.49 12.64 18.35
N GLN A 401 10.06 13.59 17.60
CA GLN A 401 9.38 14.42 16.61
C GLN A 401 10.05 14.28 15.25
N VAL A 402 9.28 14.44 14.18
CA VAL A 402 9.82 14.68 12.83
C VAL A 402 10.04 16.17 12.65
N VAL A 403 11.20 16.55 12.11
CA VAL A 403 11.56 17.95 11.83
C VAL A 403 11.81 18.13 10.35
N PHE A 404 11.01 18.97 9.71
CA PHE A 404 11.17 19.39 8.33
C PHE A 404 11.94 20.71 8.30
N GLU A 405 13.17 20.71 7.80
CA GLU A 405 13.99 21.91 7.64
C GLU A 405 14.19 22.21 6.15
N ALA A 406 13.59 23.29 5.65
CA ALA A 406 13.90 23.81 4.33
C ALA A 406 15.02 24.85 4.42
N ARG A 407 16.01 24.77 3.53
CA ARG A 407 17.21 25.61 3.52
C ARG A 407 17.45 26.20 2.13
N LYS A 408 17.70 27.51 2.08
CA LYS A 408 18.11 28.23 0.88
C LYS A 408 19.54 27.84 0.49
N GLY A 409 19.73 27.38 -0.74
CA GLY A 409 21.05 27.12 -1.32
C GLY A 409 21.65 28.32 -2.04
N ALA A 410 22.69 28.11 -2.83
CA ALA A 410 23.24 29.14 -3.71
C ALA A 410 22.24 29.53 -4.83
N GLY A 411 22.33 30.76 -5.33
CA GLY A 411 21.57 31.22 -6.51
C GLY A 411 20.15 31.74 -6.22
N ASN A 412 19.54 32.38 -7.22
CA ASN A 412 18.22 32.99 -7.08
C ASN A 412 17.11 31.92 -7.15
N SER A 413 16.12 32.06 -6.27
CA SER A 413 14.93 31.21 -6.22
C SER A 413 13.69 31.99 -6.67
N SER A 414 12.80 31.32 -7.40
CA SER A 414 11.48 31.82 -7.80
C SER A 414 10.38 31.50 -6.79
N GLY A 415 10.62 30.58 -5.87
CA GLY A 415 9.61 29.95 -5.03
C GLY A 415 10.20 29.37 -3.75
N GLY A 416 10.00 28.08 -3.51
CA GLY A 416 10.52 27.35 -2.36
C GLY A 416 9.97 25.93 -2.25
N PHE A 417 9.83 25.41 -1.02
CA PHE A 417 9.29 24.08 -0.75
C PHE A 417 7.86 24.17 -0.21
N SER A 418 6.97 23.35 -0.74
CA SER A 418 5.64 23.12 -0.17
C SER A 418 5.52 21.67 0.30
N LEU A 419 4.80 21.45 1.39
CA LEU A 419 4.53 20.14 1.98
C LEU A 419 3.03 19.96 2.23
N ASP A 420 2.53 18.77 1.97
CA ASP A 420 1.14 18.38 2.21
C ASP A 420 1.00 16.87 2.49
N ASP A 421 -0.16 16.44 3.00
CA ASP A 421 -0.53 15.03 3.21
C ASP A 421 0.52 14.20 3.97
N ILE A 422 1.02 14.73 5.09
CA ILE A 422 1.98 14.05 5.95
C ILE A 422 1.29 12.86 6.62
N ASN A 423 1.90 11.67 6.55
CA ASN A 423 1.47 10.49 7.29
C ASN A 423 2.68 9.81 7.94
N ILE A 424 2.50 9.32 9.16
CA ILE A 424 3.55 8.64 9.93
C ILE A 424 2.96 7.34 10.51
N SER A 425 3.61 6.22 10.23
CA SER A 425 3.22 4.90 10.73
C SER A 425 4.44 4.05 11.09
N GLU A 426 4.29 3.14 12.05
CA GLU A 426 5.26 2.11 12.41
C GLU A 426 5.22 0.93 11.44
N THR A 427 5.48 1.23 10.17
CA THR A 427 5.53 0.31 9.04
C THR A 427 6.84 0.50 8.27
N GLU A 428 7.20 -0.47 7.42
CA GLU A 428 8.31 -0.29 6.47
C GLU A 428 7.96 0.71 5.37
N CYS A 429 8.95 1.42 4.85
CA CYS A 429 8.77 2.27 3.67
C CYS A 429 8.95 1.48 2.37
N PRO A 430 8.03 1.64 1.40
CA PRO A 430 8.17 1.05 0.08
C PRO A 430 9.07 1.91 -0.83
N HIS A 431 9.52 1.29 -1.93
CA HIS A 431 10.01 2.04 -3.09
C HIS A 431 8.84 2.66 -3.85
N THR A 432 9.06 3.84 -4.46
CA THR A 432 8.01 4.59 -5.15
C THR A 432 8.33 4.73 -6.63
N TRP A 433 7.32 4.48 -7.46
CA TRP A 433 7.29 4.80 -8.88
C TRP A 433 6.09 5.67 -9.19
N GLN A 434 6.31 6.97 -9.37
CA GLN A 434 5.29 7.93 -9.75
C GLN A 434 5.34 8.15 -11.26
N ILE A 435 4.23 7.89 -11.94
CA ILE A 435 4.07 8.08 -13.39
C ILE A 435 3.18 9.30 -13.60
N ARG A 436 3.76 10.33 -14.20
CA ARG A 436 3.07 11.60 -14.42
C ARG A 436 2.17 11.58 -15.63
N ASP A 437 1.16 12.46 -15.62
CA ASP A 437 0.26 12.67 -16.77
C ASP A 437 -0.36 11.34 -17.26
N PHE A 438 -0.57 10.39 -16.35
CA PHE A 438 -1.02 9.05 -16.65
C PHE A 438 -2.42 9.03 -17.27
N GLU A 439 -3.27 10.01 -17.01
CA GLU A 439 -4.53 10.18 -17.75
C GLU A 439 -4.31 10.33 -19.26
N LYS A 440 -3.27 11.05 -19.68
CA LYS A 440 -2.91 11.17 -21.10
C LYS A 440 -2.40 9.84 -21.63
N VAL A 441 -1.64 9.09 -20.83
CA VAL A 441 -1.21 7.73 -21.16
C VAL A 441 -2.42 6.83 -21.38
N LEU A 442 -3.43 6.87 -20.50
CA LEU A 442 -4.65 6.07 -20.63
C LEU A 442 -5.46 6.41 -21.90
N LYS A 443 -5.52 7.69 -22.28
CA LYS A 443 -6.25 8.17 -23.47
C LYS A 443 -5.53 7.88 -24.79
N ASN A 444 -4.21 7.99 -24.80
CA ASN A 444 -3.42 7.98 -26.05
C ASN A 444 -2.69 6.67 -26.32
N SER A 445 -2.55 5.79 -25.32
CA SER A 445 -1.81 4.54 -25.48
C SER A 445 -2.59 3.53 -26.33
N VAL A 446 -1.88 2.90 -27.26
CA VAL A 446 -2.34 1.66 -27.88
C VAL A 446 -2.33 0.56 -26.80
N SER A 447 -3.32 -0.34 -26.82
CA SER A 447 -3.33 -1.48 -25.90
C SER A 447 -2.01 -2.26 -26.00
N GLY A 448 -1.38 -2.53 -24.87
CA GLY A 448 -0.07 -3.17 -24.80
C GLY A 448 1.11 -2.20 -24.70
N THR A 449 0.88 -0.92 -24.41
CA THR A 449 1.97 0.02 -24.05
C THR A 449 2.66 -0.42 -22.76
N TRP A 450 3.99 -0.48 -22.79
CA TRP A 450 4.84 -0.84 -21.66
C TRP A 450 5.58 0.37 -21.09
N MET A 451 5.73 0.40 -19.77
CA MET A 451 6.57 1.37 -19.07
C MET A 451 7.45 0.65 -18.05
N ASN A 452 8.65 1.20 -17.84
CA ASN A 452 9.62 0.69 -16.88
C ASN A 452 9.68 1.58 -15.66
N SER A 453 9.76 0.96 -14.49
CA SER A 453 10.18 1.65 -13.29
C SER A 453 11.66 2.03 -13.34
N PRO A 454 12.12 2.89 -12.42
CA PRO A 454 13.51 2.90 -11.98
C PRO A 454 13.99 1.52 -11.52
N LEU A 455 15.31 1.33 -11.47
CA LEU A 455 15.94 0.14 -10.92
C LEU A 455 16.06 0.28 -9.40
N TYR A 456 15.54 -0.70 -8.67
CA TYR A 456 15.52 -0.70 -7.21
C TYR A 456 16.43 -1.78 -6.63
N TYR A 457 16.87 -1.58 -5.39
CA TYR A 457 17.54 -2.59 -4.59
C TYR A 457 16.68 -2.90 -3.36
N SER A 458 16.45 -4.18 -3.08
CA SER A 458 15.89 -4.61 -1.81
C SER A 458 16.86 -4.30 -0.66
N SER A 459 16.35 -4.37 0.58
CA SER A 459 17.16 -4.16 1.79
C SER A 459 18.33 -5.14 1.93
N GLU A 460 18.27 -6.28 1.23
CA GLU A 460 19.31 -7.31 1.22
C GLU A 460 20.24 -7.24 0.01
N GLY A 461 19.95 -6.37 -0.97
CA GLY A 461 20.81 -6.13 -2.13
C GLY A 461 20.37 -6.80 -3.44
N TYR A 462 19.25 -7.52 -3.47
CA TYR A 462 18.68 -7.99 -4.75
C TYR A 462 18.16 -6.81 -5.56
N ARG A 463 18.57 -6.71 -6.83
CA ARG A 463 18.11 -5.65 -7.71
C ARG A 463 16.90 -6.11 -8.52
N PHE A 464 15.94 -5.22 -8.70
CA PHE A 464 14.72 -5.53 -9.45
C PHE A 464 14.21 -4.33 -10.28
N LEU A 465 13.36 -4.66 -11.24
CA LEU A 465 12.65 -3.74 -12.12
C LEU A 465 11.16 -4.10 -12.13
N ALA A 466 10.30 -3.10 -12.16
CA ALA A 466 8.87 -3.28 -12.45
C ALA A 466 8.53 -2.83 -13.88
N LEU A 467 7.57 -3.54 -14.47
CA LEU A 467 6.95 -3.25 -15.75
C LEU A 467 5.46 -2.99 -15.52
N LEU A 468 4.95 -1.90 -16.09
CA LEU A 468 3.52 -1.62 -16.16
C LEU A 468 3.07 -1.75 -17.62
N MET A 469 2.06 -2.60 -17.86
CA MET A 469 1.39 -2.72 -19.15
C MET A 469 0.00 -2.08 -19.08
N VAL A 470 -0.27 -1.16 -20.02
CA VAL A 470 -1.59 -0.53 -20.17
C VAL A 470 -2.37 -1.28 -21.25
N ASN A 471 -3.40 -2.02 -20.85
CA ASN A 471 -4.32 -2.71 -21.77
C ASN A 471 -5.59 -1.90 -22.02
N GLN A 472 -6.52 -2.40 -22.83
CA GLN A 472 -7.81 -1.74 -23.07
C GLN A 472 -8.59 -1.51 -21.77
N ASN A 473 -8.76 -2.55 -20.94
CA ASN A 473 -9.69 -2.53 -19.78
C ASN A 473 -9.02 -2.64 -18.41
N TYR A 474 -7.71 -2.92 -18.35
CA TYR A 474 -6.99 -3.17 -17.10
C TYR A 474 -5.53 -2.74 -17.21
N LEU A 475 -4.87 -2.67 -16.06
CA LEU A 475 -3.43 -2.52 -15.95
C LEU A 475 -2.82 -3.83 -15.47
N SER A 476 -1.65 -4.18 -16.00
CA SER A 476 -0.87 -5.33 -15.55
C SER A 476 0.46 -4.85 -14.98
N VAL A 477 0.89 -5.48 -13.89
CA VAL A 477 2.17 -5.15 -13.24
C VAL A 477 2.99 -6.41 -13.11
N TYR A 478 4.24 -6.34 -13.55
CA TYR A 478 5.20 -7.43 -13.44
C TYR A 478 6.50 -6.92 -12.83
N VAL A 479 7.16 -7.75 -12.03
CA VAL A 479 8.45 -7.44 -11.43
C VAL A 479 9.42 -8.58 -11.76
N GLY A 480 10.67 -8.22 -12.06
CA GLY A 480 11.71 -9.17 -12.44
C GLY A 480 13.03 -8.81 -11.78
N LEU A 481 13.83 -9.82 -11.46
CA LEU A 481 15.20 -9.63 -10.96
C LEU A 481 16.09 -9.09 -12.08
N VAL A 482 17.02 -8.22 -11.71
CA VAL A 482 17.95 -7.56 -12.62
C VAL A 482 19.37 -7.74 -12.10
N SER A 483 20.35 -7.83 -12.98
CA SER A 483 21.76 -7.86 -12.57
C SER A 483 22.14 -6.60 -11.79
N GLY A 484 22.69 -6.77 -10.59
CA GLY A 484 23.11 -5.72 -9.68
C GLY A 484 24.59 -5.81 -9.28
N ALA A 485 25.02 -4.83 -8.48
CA ALA A 485 26.39 -4.75 -7.98
C ALA A 485 26.71 -5.79 -6.90
N TYR A 486 25.69 -6.34 -6.25
CA TYR A 486 25.83 -7.26 -5.12
C TYR A 486 25.66 -8.74 -5.52
N ASP A 487 25.36 -9.04 -6.79
CA ASP A 487 24.98 -10.38 -7.27
C ASP A 487 25.94 -11.50 -6.84
N ASP A 488 27.25 -11.22 -6.80
CA ASP A 488 28.31 -12.19 -6.45
C ASP A 488 28.30 -12.56 -4.95
N GLN A 489 27.65 -11.76 -4.10
CA GLN A 489 27.53 -11.96 -2.66
C GLN A 489 26.17 -12.53 -2.26
N LEU A 490 25.22 -12.57 -3.18
CA LEU A 490 23.84 -12.99 -2.94
C LEU A 490 23.66 -14.49 -3.17
N GLN A 491 22.67 -15.06 -2.49
CA GLN A 491 22.28 -16.45 -2.69
C GLN A 491 21.44 -16.59 -3.97
N TRP A 492 21.74 -17.60 -4.77
CA TRP A 492 20.99 -17.93 -5.99
C TRP A 492 20.67 -19.43 -6.04
N PRO A 493 19.48 -19.84 -6.54
CA PRO A 493 18.34 -18.99 -6.91
C PRO A 493 17.77 -18.19 -5.73
N CYS A 494 17.18 -17.01 -6.00
CA CYS A 494 16.71 -16.07 -4.99
C CYS A 494 15.66 -16.72 -4.06
N PRO A 495 15.98 -17.00 -2.78
CA PRO A 495 15.13 -17.87 -1.97
C PRO A 495 14.13 -17.08 -1.11
N TRP A 496 12.84 -17.31 -1.31
CA TRP A 496 11.75 -16.88 -0.40
C TRP A 496 11.68 -15.36 -0.15
N ARG A 497 11.92 -14.55 -1.18
CA ARG A 497 11.65 -13.11 -1.13
C ARG A 497 10.21 -12.88 -1.58
N GLN A 498 9.38 -12.34 -0.71
CA GLN A 498 8.05 -11.88 -1.09
C GLN A 498 8.17 -10.52 -1.76
N ILE A 499 7.76 -10.46 -3.03
CA ILE A 499 7.64 -9.24 -3.81
C ILE A 499 6.18 -8.80 -3.71
N THR A 500 5.97 -7.57 -3.30
CA THR A 500 4.64 -6.95 -3.29
C THR A 500 4.68 -5.65 -4.05
N PHE A 501 3.65 -5.43 -4.86
CA PHE A 501 3.37 -4.13 -5.43
C PHE A 501 2.00 -3.63 -5.00
N GLN A 502 1.87 -2.31 -4.90
CA GLN A 502 0.61 -1.63 -4.65
C GLN A 502 0.39 -0.55 -5.70
N ILE A 503 -0.84 -0.45 -6.21
CA ILE A 503 -1.30 0.74 -6.93
C ILE A 503 -2.01 1.60 -5.88
N LEU A 504 -1.41 2.74 -5.56
CA LEU A 504 -1.76 3.55 -4.40
C LEU A 504 -3.09 4.29 -4.59
N ASP A 505 -4.01 4.09 -3.66
CA ASP A 505 -5.12 5.04 -3.43
C ASP A 505 -4.54 6.27 -2.70
N GLN A 506 -4.48 7.41 -3.37
CA GLN A 506 -3.78 8.62 -2.92
C GLN A 506 -4.63 9.46 -1.94
N ASN A 507 -5.43 8.77 -1.10
CA ASN A 507 -6.18 9.43 -0.03
C ASN A 507 -5.21 10.15 0.92
N PRO A 508 -5.52 11.40 1.31
CA PRO A 508 -4.74 12.17 2.29
C PRO A 508 -4.41 11.37 3.56
N HIS A 509 -5.39 10.63 4.07
CA HIS A 509 -5.29 9.91 5.33
C HIS A 509 -4.96 8.43 5.09
N ILE A 510 -3.79 7.96 5.56
CA ILE A 510 -3.32 6.59 5.28
C ILE A 510 -4.30 5.49 5.72
N GLN A 511 -4.96 5.66 6.87
CA GLN A 511 -5.96 4.70 7.36
C GLN A 511 -7.24 4.59 6.49
N LYS A 512 -7.48 5.56 5.59
CA LYS A 512 -8.65 5.56 4.66
C LYS A 512 -8.31 5.05 3.25
N ARG A 513 -7.05 4.67 3.02
CA ARG A 513 -6.61 4.17 1.71
C ARG A 513 -7.11 2.74 1.51
N MET A 514 -7.57 2.48 0.29
CA MET A 514 -7.94 1.15 -0.21
C MET A 514 -7.13 0.86 -1.47
N SER A 515 -5.82 0.68 -1.31
CA SER A 515 -4.89 0.47 -2.42
C SER A 515 -5.02 -0.94 -2.99
N SER A 516 -4.89 -1.10 -4.32
CA SER A 516 -4.80 -2.45 -4.90
C SER A 516 -3.42 -3.03 -4.59
N GLU A 517 -3.37 -4.16 -3.90
CA GLU A 517 -2.14 -4.83 -3.49
C GLU A 517 -2.10 -6.27 -4.01
N LYS A 518 -0.96 -6.67 -4.59
CA LYS A 518 -0.71 -8.07 -4.99
C LYS A 518 0.70 -8.49 -4.60
N SER A 519 0.85 -9.76 -4.21
CA SER A 519 2.12 -10.31 -3.75
C SER A 519 2.38 -11.71 -4.28
N TYR A 520 3.64 -11.99 -4.56
CA TYR A 520 4.12 -13.33 -4.88
C TYR A 520 5.51 -13.56 -4.28
N THR A 521 5.95 -14.81 -4.20
CA THR A 521 7.21 -15.17 -3.52
C THR A 521 8.15 -15.90 -4.45
N THR A 522 9.44 -15.56 -4.40
CA THR A 522 10.48 -16.26 -5.16
C THR A 522 10.70 -17.67 -4.60
N ASP A 523 10.24 -18.70 -5.31
CA ASP A 523 10.45 -20.10 -4.92
C ASP A 523 11.75 -20.62 -5.55
N PRO A 524 12.82 -20.86 -4.75
CA PRO A 524 14.11 -21.31 -5.27
C PRO A 524 14.08 -22.74 -5.82
N THR A 525 12.97 -23.47 -5.66
CA THR A 525 12.78 -24.82 -6.22
C THR A 525 12.04 -24.81 -7.56
N LEU A 526 11.54 -23.65 -7.98
CA LEU A 526 10.76 -23.52 -9.21
C LEU A 526 11.64 -23.60 -10.45
N VAL A 527 11.65 -24.78 -11.09
CA VAL A 527 12.38 -25.05 -12.32
C VAL A 527 11.40 -25.14 -13.48
N SER A 528 11.65 -24.34 -14.52
CA SER A 528 10.92 -24.38 -15.78
C SER A 528 11.08 -25.72 -16.52
N SER A 529 10.21 -25.99 -17.49
CA SER A 529 10.28 -27.19 -18.34
C SER A 529 11.60 -27.35 -19.11
N TYR A 530 12.40 -26.28 -19.22
CA TYR A 530 13.71 -26.29 -19.86
C TYR A 530 14.87 -26.48 -18.86
N GLY A 531 14.58 -26.86 -17.61
CA GLY A 531 15.59 -27.09 -16.58
C GLY A 531 16.21 -25.83 -15.98
N ARG A 532 15.63 -24.65 -16.23
CA ARG A 532 16.11 -23.36 -15.70
C ARG A 532 15.27 -22.90 -14.53
N ASN A 533 15.91 -22.43 -13.46
CA ASN A 533 15.21 -21.81 -12.36
C ASN A 533 14.78 -20.39 -12.73
N ASP A 534 13.53 -20.03 -12.46
CA ASP A 534 12.99 -18.73 -12.84
C ASP A 534 13.60 -17.56 -12.04
N TRP A 535 14.19 -17.86 -10.88
CA TRP A 535 14.77 -16.94 -9.92
C TRP A 535 16.30 -17.06 -9.83
N ASP A 536 16.95 -17.63 -10.85
CA ASP A 536 18.41 -17.70 -10.95
C ASP A 536 19.02 -16.29 -11.19
N ASN A 537 20.34 -16.18 -11.03
CA ASN A 537 21.08 -14.95 -11.27
C ASN A 537 20.84 -14.47 -12.71
N PRO A 538 20.31 -13.24 -12.92
CA PRO A 538 20.05 -12.71 -14.26
C PRO A 538 21.29 -12.70 -15.17
N ARG A 539 22.51 -12.66 -14.63
CA ARG A 539 23.76 -12.70 -15.42
C ARG A 539 23.99 -14.04 -16.12
N ASN A 540 23.44 -15.14 -15.59
CA ASN A 540 23.66 -16.48 -16.13
C ASN A 540 22.80 -16.74 -17.37
N ASN A 541 21.51 -16.39 -17.29
CA ASN A 541 20.50 -16.82 -18.25
C ASN A 541 19.48 -15.71 -18.63
N GLY A 542 19.70 -14.48 -18.18
CA GLY A 542 18.80 -13.34 -18.43
C GLY A 542 18.99 -12.69 -19.80
N THR A 543 18.01 -11.86 -20.18
CA THR A 543 18.05 -11.09 -21.42
C THR A 543 18.83 -9.80 -21.20
N ARG A 544 19.82 -9.52 -22.05
CA ARG A 544 20.57 -8.25 -22.03
C ARG A 544 19.69 -7.14 -22.59
N VAL A 545 19.47 -6.09 -21.81
CA VAL A 545 18.63 -4.92 -22.17
C VAL A 545 19.30 -3.62 -21.74
N VAL A 546 18.87 -2.50 -22.34
CA VAL A 546 19.31 -1.17 -21.96
C VAL A 546 18.16 -0.48 -21.23
N ILE A 547 18.38 -0.07 -19.98
CA ILE A 547 17.40 0.64 -19.14
C ILE A 547 18.00 1.99 -18.76
N GLY A 548 17.39 3.07 -19.24
CA GLY A 548 17.99 4.39 -19.17
C GLY A 548 19.34 4.40 -19.92
N ASN A 549 20.42 4.67 -19.19
CA ASN A 549 21.78 4.68 -19.74
C ASN A 549 22.62 3.46 -19.30
N GLU A 550 22.00 2.47 -18.66
CA GLU A 550 22.69 1.29 -18.13
C GLU A 550 22.33 0.03 -18.93
N THR A 551 23.34 -0.77 -19.26
CA THR A 551 23.13 -2.14 -19.80
C THR A 551 23.06 -3.11 -18.64
N VAL A 552 21.95 -3.87 -18.56
CA VAL A 552 21.72 -4.86 -17.51
C VAL A 552 21.21 -6.18 -18.10
N TYR A 553 21.29 -7.26 -17.33
CA TYR A 553 20.60 -8.51 -17.62
C TYR A 553 19.32 -8.58 -16.79
N VAL A 554 18.19 -8.89 -17.43
CA VAL A 554 16.90 -9.08 -16.76
C VAL A 554 16.50 -10.54 -16.75
N GLY A 555 16.01 -11.02 -15.61
CA GLY A 555 15.43 -12.34 -15.46
C GLY A 555 14.01 -12.45 -16.01
N ILE A 556 13.27 -13.44 -15.54
CA ILE A 556 11.85 -13.62 -15.87
C ILE A 556 11.02 -12.65 -15.02
N PHE A 557 10.09 -11.97 -15.67
CA PHE A 557 9.15 -11.09 -14.98
C PHE A 557 7.92 -11.89 -14.55
N TRP A 558 7.58 -11.78 -13.28
CA TRP A 558 6.37 -12.36 -12.69
C TRP A 558 5.42 -11.27 -12.25
N GLY A 559 4.13 -11.52 -12.34
CA GLY A 559 3.15 -10.51 -11.99
C GLY A 559 1.74 -10.93 -12.29
N TYR A 560 0.86 -9.94 -12.32
CA TYR A 560 -0.57 -10.16 -12.49
C TYR A 560 -1.07 -9.41 -13.72
N GLN A 561 -1.78 -10.13 -14.58
CA GLN A 561 -2.51 -9.55 -15.71
C GLN A 561 -3.46 -8.47 -15.22
N TYR A 562 -4.23 -8.77 -14.17
CA TYR A 562 -5.30 -7.94 -13.64
C TYR A 562 -4.85 -7.28 -12.32
N ALA A 563 -3.84 -6.41 -12.40
CA ALA A 563 -3.38 -5.68 -11.22
C ALA A 563 -4.46 -4.69 -10.72
N ILE A 564 -5.17 -4.04 -11.65
CA ILE A 564 -6.38 -3.24 -11.36
C ILE A 564 -7.20 -3.06 -12.65
N MET A 565 -8.53 -2.99 -12.55
CA MET A 565 -9.36 -2.60 -13.68
C MET A 565 -9.31 -1.10 -13.90
N LYS A 566 -9.43 -0.66 -15.15
CA LYS A 566 -9.49 0.77 -15.45
C LYS A 566 -10.72 1.45 -14.87
N GLU A 567 -11.84 0.74 -14.77
CA GLU A 567 -13.06 1.26 -14.13
C GLU A 567 -12.89 1.47 -12.63
N ASP A 568 -11.99 0.71 -11.98
CA ASP A 568 -11.68 0.90 -10.55
C ASP A 568 -10.81 2.13 -10.29
N LEU A 569 -10.00 2.54 -11.28
CA LEU A 569 -9.12 3.71 -11.16
C LEU A 569 -9.89 5.01 -10.86
N THR A 570 -11.17 5.09 -11.27
CA THR A 570 -12.02 6.27 -11.05
C THR A 570 -12.89 6.18 -9.80
N LYS A 571 -12.94 5.02 -9.12
CA LYS A 571 -13.78 4.81 -7.92
C LYS A 571 -13.16 5.46 -6.68
N ARG A 572 -11.84 5.68 -6.68
CA ARG A 572 -11.05 6.27 -5.60
C ARG A 572 -9.94 7.17 -6.15
N GLU A 573 -8.98 7.58 -5.32
CA GLU A 573 -7.93 8.52 -5.70
C GLU A 573 -6.69 7.82 -6.27
N PHE A 574 -6.86 6.79 -7.11
CA PHE A 574 -5.73 6.10 -7.75
C PHE A 574 -4.99 7.01 -8.74
N ILE A 575 -5.74 7.85 -9.45
CA ILE A 575 -5.21 8.91 -10.31
C ILE A 575 -5.54 10.24 -9.65
N LYS A 576 -4.52 10.99 -9.24
CA LYS A 576 -4.66 12.27 -8.54
C LYS A 576 -3.72 13.30 -9.15
N GLY A 577 -4.25 14.46 -9.55
CA GLY A 577 -3.48 15.45 -10.30
C GLY A 577 -2.97 14.96 -11.66
N GLY A 578 -3.60 13.93 -12.23
CA GLY A 578 -3.15 13.24 -13.44
C GLY A 578 -2.10 12.15 -13.21
N ASP A 579 -1.61 11.95 -11.99
CA ASP A 579 -0.51 11.03 -11.68
C ASP A 579 -1.03 9.72 -11.08
N ILE A 580 -0.37 8.61 -11.41
CA ILE A 580 -0.55 7.31 -10.75
C ILE A 580 0.74 6.94 -10.00
N ILE A 581 0.60 6.30 -8.83
CA ILE A 581 1.74 5.90 -8.00
C ILE A 581 1.69 4.40 -7.75
N LEU A 582 2.82 3.74 -8.02
CA LEU A 582 3.05 2.35 -7.69
C LEU A 582 4.10 2.26 -6.57
N LEU A 583 3.82 1.43 -5.57
CA LEU A 583 4.71 1.17 -4.44
C LEU A 583 5.22 -0.27 -4.50
N PHE A 584 6.48 -0.50 -4.14
CA PHE A 584 7.10 -1.83 -4.20
C PHE A 584 7.87 -2.17 -2.93
N THR A 585 7.75 -3.41 -2.48
CA THR A 585 8.55 -3.99 -1.39
C THR A 585 9.07 -5.37 -1.79
N MET A 586 10.27 -5.72 -1.34
CA MET A 586 10.82 -7.06 -1.44
C MET A 586 11.39 -7.47 -0.08
N GLN A 587 10.77 -8.44 0.58
CA GLN A 587 11.07 -8.83 1.96
C GLN A 587 11.45 -10.32 2.04
N ASP A 588 12.47 -10.66 2.84
CA ASP A 588 12.78 -12.05 3.16
C ASP A 588 11.74 -12.63 4.12
N ILE A 589 11.00 -13.64 3.66
CA ILE A 589 10.01 -14.36 4.46
C ILE A 589 10.44 -15.78 4.80
N SER A 590 11.70 -16.16 4.56
CA SER A 590 12.24 -17.50 4.82
C SER A 590 12.07 -17.94 6.29
N GLY A 591 12.01 -16.98 7.22
CA GLY A 591 11.71 -17.22 8.63
C GLY A 591 10.39 -17.97 8.87
N LEU A 592 9.40 -17.77 7.99
CA LEU A 592 8.06 -18.41 8.07
C LEU A 592 8.06 -19.91 7.77
N ARG A 593 9.21 -20.47 7.36
CA ARG A 593 9.41 -21.92 7.22
C ARG A 593 9.60 -22.62 8.55
N GLN A 594 10.13 -21.92 9.56
CA GLN A 594 10.51 -22.50 10.85
C GLN A 594 9.82 -21.83 12.04
N LYS A 595 9.47 -20.55 11.91
CA LYS A 595 8.84 -19.73 12.94
C LYS A 595 7.54 -19.14 12.43
N TYR A 596 6.64 -18.80 13.34
CA TYR A 596 5.38 -18.10 13.01
C TYR A 596 5.54 -16.57 12.95
N SER A 597 6.78 -16.06 12.95
CA SER A 597 7.09 -14.63 12.94
C SER A 597 8.27 -14.29 12.04
N LEU A 598 8.28 -13.05 11.55
CA LEU A 598 9.39 -12.47 10.81
C LEU A 598 10.34 -11.71 11.75
N PRO A 599 11.65 -11.67 11.43
CA PRO A 599 12.57 -10.77 12.13
C PRO A 599 12.20 -9.31 11.86
N CYS A 600 12.63 -8.42 12.75
CA CYS A 600 12.41 -7.00 12.53
C CYS A 600 13.08 -6.50 11.25
N PRO A 601 12.44 -5.60 10.50
CA PRO A 601 12.98 -5.08 9.26
C PRO A 601 14.28 -4.31 9.48
N LYS A 602 15.20 -4.40 8.53
CA LYS A 602 16.44 -3.60 8.56
C LYS A 602 16.18 -2.24 7.95
N VAL A 603 16.34 -1.18 8.74
CA VAL A 603 16.29 0.20 8.26
C VAL A 603 17.65 0.59 7.68
N THR A 604 17.73 0.69 6.35
CA THR A 604 18.92 1.20 5.66
C THR A 604 18.91 2.72 5.66
N LEU A 605 19.75 3.34 6.49
CA LEU A 605 19.91 4.79 6.52
C LEU A 605 20.79 5.26 5.36
N LYS A 606 20.44 6.40 4.76
CA LYS A 606 21.29 7.05 3.77
C LYS A 606 22.56 7.57 4.45
N ASN A 607 23.72 7.29 3.86
CA ASN A 607 25.00 7.86 4.31
C ASN A 607 25.07 9.34 3.92
N LEU A 608 24.49 10.20 4.75
CA LEU A 608 24.46 11.64 4.54
C LEU A 608 25.63 12.30 5.27
N LYS A 609 26.42 13.10 4.56
CA LYS A 609 27.45 13.95 5.17
C LYS A 609 26.78 15.23 5.68
N THR A 610 26.70 15.41 6.99
CA THR A 610 26.25 16.67 7.58
C THR A 610 27.39 17.69 7.55
N SER A 611 27.27 18.76 6.76
CA SER A 611 28.02 20.00 7.03
C SER A 611 27.27 20.75 8.13
N PHE A 612 27.62 20.50 9.39
CA PHE A 612 27.08 21.28 10.50
C PHE A 612 27.65 22.70 10.44
N ASP A 613 26.90 23.65 9.88
CA ASP A 613 27.12 25.05 10.21
C ASP A 613 26.60 25.30 11.63
N ALA A 614 27.48 25.79 12.50
CA ALA A 614 27.28 25.96 13.93
C ALA A 614 26.19 27.00 14.33
N ALA A 615 25.43 27.52 13.36
CA ALA A 615 24.42 28.57 13.56
C ALA A 615 22.97 28.06 13.72
N VAL A 616 22.71 26.75 13.56
CA VAL A 616 21.34 26.21 13.70
C VAL A 616 20.94 26.15 15.18
N LYS A 617 19.87 26.85 15.58
CA LYS A 617 19.27 26.73 16.92
C LYS A 617 18.93 25.27 17.20
N GLN A 618 19.70 24.58 18.02
CA GLN A 618 19.53 23.13 18.22
C GLN A 618 18.32 22.76 19.10
N GLY A 619 17.72 23.70 19.80
CA GLY A 619 16.52 23.46 20.62
C GLY A 619 15.23 23.24 19.79
N PRO A 620 14.17 22.71 20.41
CA PRO A 620 12.85 22.56 19.80
C PRO A 620 12.20 23.92 19.48
N CYS A 621 11.13 23.90 18.68
CA CYS A 621 10.32 25.10 18.45
C CYS A 621 9.62 25.56 19.74
N ALA A 622 9.55 26.87 19.94
CA ALA A 622 8.64 27.42 20.95
C ALA A 622 7.21 27.25 20.46
N THR A 623 6.35 26.65 21.29
CA THR A 623 4.90 26.60 21.03
C THR A 623 4.35 28.02 20.98
N ARG A 624 3.60 28.34 19.93
CA ARG A 624 2.98 29.65 19.74
C ARG A 624 1.68 29.78 20.52
#